data_AF-I4DAY8-F1
#
_entry.id   AF-I4DAY8-F1
#
_cell.length_a   1.000
_cell.length_b   1.000
_cell.length_c   1.000
_cell.angle_alpha   90.00
_cell.angle_beta   90.00
_cell.angle_gamma   90.00
#
_symmetry.space_group_name_H-M   'P 1'
#
loop_
_entity.id
_entity.type
_entity.pdbx_description
1 polymer ?
#
loop_
_entity_poly.entity_id
_entity_poly.type
_entity_poly.pdbx_seq_one_letter_code
_entity_poly.pdbx_strand_id
1 'polypeptide(L)'
;MDQIPGAIRVQIPTISHGTRKAWVKFRDPQSSNAWYVTEFDGKDLCYGLIISDVESVWGYFSLIEIALFRNQFGLPIVLDIYWKPQELEEKEEWS
;
A
#
# COMPACT_ATOMS: atom_id res chain seq x y z
N MET A 1 12.08 -14.64 -8.21
CA MET A 1 12.76 -13.71 -7.29
C MET A 1 13.11 -12.46 -8.08
N ASP A 2 12.07 -11.68 -8.45
CA ASP A 2 12.10 -10.26 -8.84
C ASP A 2 10.67 -9.95 -9.32
N GLN A 3 9.79 -9.52 -8.41
CA GLN A 3 8.41 -9.12 -8.74
C GLN A 3 8.11 -7.72 -8.22
N ILE A 4 9.11 -6.85 -8.17
CA ILE A 4 8.87 -5.42 -8.03
C ILE A 4 9.09 -4.83 -9.43
N PRO A 5 8.01 -4.51 -10.18
CA PRO A 5 8.15 -3.84 -11.46
C PRO A 5 9.05 -2.62 -11.31
N GLY A 6 10.08 -2.50 -12.15
CA GLY A 6 11.10 -1.44 -12.07
C GLY A 6 10.55 -0.01 -12.06
N ALA A 7 9.27 0.19 -12.37
CA ALA A 7 8.58 1.47 -12.26
C ALA A 7 8.41 1.99 -10.82
N ILE A 8 8.43 1.12 -9.79
CA ILE A 8 8.18 1.52 -8.40
C ILE A 8 9.38 2.26 -7.78
N ARG A 9 10.61 2.06 -8.28
CA ARG A 9 11.82 2.54 -7.60
C ARG A 9 12.17 4.02 -7.83
N VAL A 10 11.68 4.63 -8.91
CA VAL A 10 12.06 6.00 -9.30
C VAL A 10 10.97 7.03 -8.98
N GLN A 11 9.72 6.60 -8.74
CA GLN A 11 8.59 7.51 -8.54
C GLN A 11 8.15 7.68 -7.09
N ILE A 12 8.49 6.73 -6.20
CA ILE A 12 8.08 6.82 -4.80
C ILE A 12 9.18 7.53 -4.00
N PRO A 13 8.84 8.60 -3.27
CA PRO A 13 9.80 9.29 -2.41
C PRO A 13 10.29 8.38 -1.27
N THR A 14 11.50 8.64 -0.81
CA THR A 14 12.03 8.02 0.41
C THR A 14 11.22 8.47 1.63
N ILE A 15 11.21 7.64 2.67
CA ILE A 15 10.45 7.88 3.90
C ILE A 15 10.85 9.20 4.57
N SER A 16 9.88 10.09 4.71
CA SER A 16 10.00 11.42 5.30
C SER A 16 8.74 11.86 6.07
N HIS A 17 7.65 11.09 5.97
CA HIS A 17 6.30 11.34 6.50
C HIS A 17 5.63 12.62 5.98
N GLY A 18 6.18 13.24 4.94
CA GLY A 18 5.71 14.54 4.44
C GLY A 18 4.65 14.47 3.34
N THR A 19 4.43 13.29 2.75
CA THR A 19 3.55 13.15 1.58
C THR A 19 2.29 12.33 1.89
N ARG A 20 1.15 12.84 1.42
CA ARG A 20 -0.14 12.14 1.39
C ARG A 20 -0.47 11.55 0.02
N LYS A 21 0.40 11.75 -0.96
CA LYS A 21 0.26 11.17 -2.30
C LYS A 21 0.56 9.68 -2.27
N ALA A 22 -0.45 8.86 -2.54
CA ALA A 22 -0.31 7.42 -2.69
C ALA A 22 0.06 7.06 -4.12
N TRP A 23 1.27 6.54 -4.30
CA TRP A 23 1.81 6.16 -5.60
C TRP A 23 1.38 4.76 -6.03
N VAL A 24 1.28 3.85 -5.06
CA VAL A 24 0.93 2.45 -5.28
C VAL A 24 -0.22 2.07 -4.35
N LYS A 25 -1.10 1.21 -4.85
CA LYS A 25 -2.14 0.56 -4.05
C LYS A 25 -2.03 -0.95 -4.19
N PHE A 26 -1.94 -1.61 -3.05
CA PHE A 26 -2.16 -3.05 -2.92
C PHE A 26 -3.57 -3.28 -2.37
N ARG A 27 -4.19 -4.40 -2.75
CA ARG A 27 -5.54 -4.75 -2.29
C ARG A 27 -5.73 -6.25 -2.13
N ASP A 28 -6.53 -6.62 -1.14
CA ASP A 28 -7.10 -7.96 -1.07
C ASP A 28 -8.26 -8.07 -2.08
N PRO A 29 -8.27 -9.06 -2.99
CA PRO A 29 -9.35 -9.23 -3.94
C PRO A 29 -10.69 -9.62 -3.31
N GLN A 30 -10.73 -10.09 -2.06
CA GLN A 30 -11.93 -10.59 -1.38
C GLN A 30 -12.37 -9.74 -0.19
N SER A 31 -11.68 -8.64 0.12
CA SER A 31 -12.06 -7.75 1.22
C SER A 31 -11.82 -6.28 0.87
N SER A 32 -12.17 -5.39 1.80
CA SER A 32 -11.88 -3.95 1.69
C SER A 32 -10.44 -3.60 2.05
N ASN A 33 -9.63 -4.59 2.47
CA ASN A 33 -8.27 -4.34 2.93
C ASN A 33 -7.41 -3.82 1.79
N ALA A 34 -6.71 -2.71 2.06
CA ALA A 34 -5.89 -2.03 1.09
C ALA A 34 -4.69 -1.37 1.75
N TRP A 35 -3.57 -1.33 1.04
CA TRP A 35 -2.35 -0.66 1.47
C TRP A 35 -1.97 0.34 0.41
N TYR A 36 -1.89 1.60 0.80
CA TYR A 36 -1.48 2.69 -0.04
C TYR A 36 -0.05 3.09 0.32
N VAL A 37 0.86 3.00 -0.64
CA VAL A 37 2.26 3.38 -0.44
C VAL A 37 2.41 4.86 -0.80
N THR A 38 2.76 5.68 0.19
CA THR A 38 3.14 7.08 -0.05
C THR A 38 4.66 7.24 -0.12
N GLU A 39 5.39 6.43 0.65
CA GLU A 39 6.85 6.45 0.71
C GLU A 39 7.41 5.02 0.78
N PHE A 40 8.63 4.84 0.27
CA PHE A 40 9.29 3.54 0.22
C PHE A 40 10.80 3.68 0.43
N ASP A 41 11.39 2.81 1.23
CA ASP A 41 12.84 2.80 1.50
C ASP A 41 13.69 2.24 0.34
N GLY A 42 13.05 1.74 -0.72
CA GLY A 42 13.69 1.14 -1.87
C GLY A 42 14.06 -0.34 -1.68
N LYS A 43 13.75 -0.94 -0.53
CA LYS A 43 14.09 -2.32 -0.16
C LYS A 43 12.87 -3.13 0.24
N ASP A 44 12.20 -2.75 1.32
CA ASP A 44 11.09 -3.51 1.91
C ASP A 44 10.09 -2.63 2.67
N LEU A 45 10.57 -1.63 3.42
CA LEU A 45 9.73 -0.84 4.28
C LEU A 45 8.96 0.22 3.49
N CYS A 46 7.63 0.14 3.57
CA CYS A 46 6.71 1.13 3.05
C CYS A 46 6.15 1.97 4.19
N TYR A 47 5.83 3.23 3.90
CA TYR A 47 4.97 4.06 4.74
C TYR A 47 3.75 4.51 3.93
N GLY A 48 2.58 4.54 4.57
CA GLY A 48 1.37 5.10 3.99
C GLY A 48 0.11 4.67 4.73
N LEU A 49 -1.02 4.65 4.03
CA LEU A 49 -2.32 4.37 4.62
C LEU A 49 -2.65 2.88 4.51
N ILE A 50 -2.99 2.27 5.64
CA ILE A 50 -3.44 0.89 5.77
C ILE A 50 -4.92 0.93 6.07
N ILE A 51 -5.73 0.35 5.19
CA ILE A 51 -7.16 0.14 5.38
C ILE A 51 -7.37 -1.32 5.71
N SER A 52 -8.02 -1.57 6.84
CA SER A 52 -8.55 -2.87 7.22
C SER A 52 -10.06 -2.80 7.38
N ASP A 53 -10.67 -3.95 7.63
CA ASP A 53 -12.06 -4.10 8.05
C ASP A 53 -12.36 -3.49 9.43
N VAL A 54 -11.34 -3.26 10.26
CA VAL A 54 -11.47 -2.72 11.62
C VAL A 54 -11.15 -1.23 11.69
N GLU A 55 -10.05 -0.82 11.07
CA GLU A 55 -9.54 0.55 11.17
C GLU A 55 -8.73 0.99 9.94
N SER A 56 -8.52 2.31 9.86
CA SER A 56 -7.66 2.97 8.89
C SER A 56 -6.51 3.67 9.60
N VAL A 57 -5.27 3.29 9.31
CA VAL A 57 -4.08 3.76 10.04
C VAL A 57 -2.99 4.21 9.08
N TRP A 58 -2.41 5.37 9.35
CA TRP A 58 -1.15 5.79 8.73
C TRP A 58 0.01 5.13 9.45
N GLY A 59 0.78 4.31 8.73
CA GLY A 59 1.83 3.54 9.37
C GLY A 59 2.77 2.84 8.40
N TYR A 60 3.67 2.07 9.01
CA TYR A 60 4.64 1.28 8.29
C TYR A 60 4.12 -0.12 8.00
N PHE A 61 4.54 -0.69 6.88
CA PHE A 61 4.32 -2.09 6.55
C PHE A 61 5.44 -2.64 5.66
N SER A 62 5.69 -3.94 5.74
CA SER A 62 6.69 -4.65 4.93
C SER A 62 6.09 -5.10 3.61
N LEU A 63 6.79 -4.81 2.50
CA LEU A 63 6.39 -5.28 1.17
C LEU A 63 6.52 -6.81 1.06
N ILE A 64 7.51 -7.41 1.70
CA ILE A 64 7.68 -8.86 1.80
C ILE A 64 6.51 -9.50 2.53
N GLU A 65 6.07 -8.91 3.66
CA GLU A 65 4.88 -9.40 4.38
C GLU A 65 3.64 -9.36 3.50
N ILE A 66 3.42 -8.26 2.76
CA ILE A 66 2.30 -8.14 1.81
C ILE A 66 2.37 -9.22 0.71
N ALA A 67 3.56 -9.49 0.16
CA ALA A 67 3.73 -10.50 -0.89
C ALA A 67 3.49 -11.94 -0.39
N LEU A 68 3.83 -12.21 0.88
CA LEU A 68 3.64 -13.51 1.52
C LEU A 68 2.24 -13.68 2.12
N PHE A 69 1.53 -12.58 2.39
CA PHE A 69 0.19 -12.61 2.95
C PHE A 69 -0.77 -13.42 2.08
N ARG A 70 -1.58 -14.25 2.74
CA ARG A 70 -2.68 -14.99 2.14
C ARG A 70 -3.92 -14.74 2.96
N ASN A 71 -5.01 -14.34 2.31
CA ASN A 71 -6.28 -14.16 3.00
C ASN A 71 -6.91 -15.51 3.39
N GLN A 72 -8.08 -15.47 4.02
CA GLN A 72 -8.80 -16.69 4.48
C GLN A 72 -9.11 -17.70 3.36
N PHE A 73 -9.08 -17.28 2.10
CA PHE A 73 -9.30 -18.12 0.92
C PHE A 73 -7.99 -18.58 0.26
N GLY A 74 -6.84 -18.31 0.86
CA GLY A 74 -5.53 -18.63 0.30
C GLY A 74 -5.13 -17.74 -0.89
N LEU A 75 -5.83 -16.63 -1.12
CA LEU A 75 -5.52 -15.72 -2.22
C LEU A 75 -4.46 -14.68 -1.78
N PRO A 76 -3.53 -14.31 -2.68
CA PRO A 76 -2.54 -13.28 -2.39
C PRO A 76 -3.13 -11.88 -2.43
N ILE A 77 -2.45 -10.93 -1.80
CA ILE A 77 -2.65 -9.50 -2.06
C ILE A 77 -2.17 -9.18 -3.47
N VAL A 78 -2.91 -8.34 -4.18
CA VAL A 78 -2.61 -7.96 -5.57
C VAL A 78 -2.28 -6.48 -5.70
N LEU A 79 -1.40 -6.17 -6.66
CA LEU A 79 -1.17 -4.80 -7.11
C LEU A 79 -2.40 -4.30 -7.89
N ASP A 80 -2.91 -3.12 -7.54
CA ASP A 80 -3.96 -2.47 -8.30
C ASP A 80 -3.35 -1.75 -9.52
N ILE A 81 -3.34 -2.44 -10.66
CA ILE A 81 -2.74 -1.94 -11.91
C ILE A 81 -3.47 -0.74 -12.53
N TYR A 82 -4.70 -0.45 -12.05
CA TYR A 82 -5.48 0.70 -12.52
C TYR A 82 -5.34 1.91 -11.60
N TRP A 83 -4.67 1.75 -10.45
CA TRP A 83 -4.39 2.85 -9.54
C TRP A 83 -3.55 3.93 -10.23
N LYS A 84 -4.01 5.17 -10.12
CA LYS A 84 -3.25 6.35 -10.55
C LYS A 84 -2.79 7.10 -9.30
N PRO A 85 -1.52 7.55 -9.24
CA PRO A 85 -1.03 8.30 -8.11
C PRO A 85 -1.92 9.51 -7.81
N GLN A 86 -2.43 9.60 -6.59
CA GLN A 86 -3.32 10.67 -6.16
C GLN A 86 -3.13 10.98 -4.67
N GLU A 87 -3.51 12.18 -4.25
CA GLU A 87 -3.54 12.56 -2.85
C GLU A 87 -4.59 11.73 -2.11
N LEU A 88 -4.21 11.20 -0.94
CA LEU A 88 -5.15 10.60 -0.02
C LEU A 88 -5.71 11.70 0.86
N GLU A 89 -7.00 11.94 0.74
CA GLU A 89 -7.73 12.74 1.71
C GLU A 89 -7.86 11.95 3.01
N GLU A 90 -7.51 12.59 4.12
CA GLU A 90 -7.92 12.13 5.44
C GLU A 90 -9.43 12.36 5.50
N LYS A 91 -10.21 11.35 5.08
CA LYS A 91 -11.64 11.38 5.33
C LYS A 91 -11.83 11.09 6.81
N GLU A 92 -12.04 12.15 7.58
CA GLU A 92 -12.69 12.05 8.89
C GLU A 92 -14.02 11.32 8.69
N GLU A 93 -14.02 10.06 9.11
CA GLU A 93 -15.16 9.20 9.38
C GLU A 93 -16.19 8.95 8.26
N TRP A 94 -16.49 7.66 8.11
CA TRP A 94 -17.73 7.21 7.48
C TRP A 94 -18.89 7.69 8.36
N SER A 95 -19.66 8.68 7.88
CA SER A 95 -21.02 8.95 8.38
C SER A 95 -22.00 7.89 7.90
#